data_AF-A0A5N4ENV2-F1
#
_entry.id   AF-A0A5N4ENV2-F1
#
_cell.length_a   1.000
_cell.length_b   1.000
_cell.length_c   1.000
_cell.angle_alpha   90.00
_cell.angle_beta   90.00
_cell.angle_gamma   90.00
#
_symmetry.space_group_name_H-M   'P 1'
#
loop_
_entity.id
_entity.type
_entity.pdbx_description
1 polymer ?
#
loop_
_entity_poly.entity_id
_entity_poly.type
_entity_poly.pdbx_seq_one_letter_code
_entity_poly.pdbx_strand_id
1 'polypeptide(L)'
;MIDYIHNRDGRATSTQVSRMDDITEDVFTPEFYFLIKNTNDNEVTVEIRPAGQENFITTVLYPGWNPELCSAVRISGETGLQYGY
;
A
#
# COMPACT_ATOMS: atom_id res chain seq x y z
N MET A 1 8.38 10.81 24.08
CA MET A 1 8.67 11.09 22.67
C MET A 1 8.64 9.73 21.99
N ILE A 2 7.66 9.47 21.12
CA ILE A 2 7.71 8.26 20.28
C ILE A 2 8.71 8.62 19.18
N ASP A 3 9.87 7.98 19.20
CA ASP A 3 10.81 8.08 18.08
C ASP A 3 10.15 7.41 16.88
N TYR A 4 9.63 8.22 15.96
CA TYR A 4 9.22 7.71 14.67
C TYR A 4 10.47 7.16 13.98
N ILE A 5 10.50 5.86 13.74
CA ILE A 5 11.57 5.23 12.97
C ILE A 5 11.39 5.71 11.52
N HIS A 6 12.32 6.53 11.05
CA HIS A 6 12.33 7.04 9.68
C HIS A 6 13.33 6.28 8.81
N ASN A 7 13.04 6.21 7.51
CA ASN A 7 13.97 5.67 6.54
C ASN A 7 15.10 6.68 6.28
N ARG A 8 16.05 6.34 5.42
CA ARG A 8 17.17 7.23 5.04
C ARG A 8 16.71 8.60 4.53
N ASP A 9 15.50 8.68 3.98
CA ASP A 9 14.90 9.89 3.40
C ASP A 9 13.99 10.64 4.38
N GLY A 10 13.99 10.26 5.67
CA GLY A 10 13.15 10.91 6.69
C GLY A 10 11.65 10.58 6.58
N ARG A 11 11.27 9.54 5.81
CA ARG A 11 9.89 9.08 5.66
C ARG A 11 9.55 7.96 6.64
N ALA A 12 8.26 7.76 6.92
CA ALA A 12 7.81 6.67 7.78
C ALA A 12 8.32 5.30 7.28
N THR A 13 8.77 4.45 8.20
CA THR A 13 9.23 3.08 7.89
C THR A 13 8.17 2.01 8.09
N SER A 14 7.14 2.31 8.87
CA SER A 14 6.05 1.38 9.17
C SER A 14 4.78 2.14 9.55
N THR A 15 3.63 1.49 9.39
CA THR A 15 2.35 1.90 9.98
C THR A 15 1.74 0.71 10.73
N GLN A 16 1.02 0.98 11.81
CA GLN A 16 0.23 -0.05 12.49
C GLN A 16 -1.19 -0.01 11.97
N VAL A 17 -1.66 -1.12 11.40
CA VAL A 17 -3.02 -1.19 10.85
C VAL A 17 -4.05 -1.27 11.96
N SER A 18 -4.86 -0.23 12.09
CA SER A 18 -6.00 -0.14 13.01
C SER A 18 -7.31 0.15 12.28
N ARG A 19 -7.23 0.63 11.04
CA ARG A 19 -8.35 0.83 10.12
C ARG A 19 -8.05 0.12 8.80
N MET A 20 -9.08 -0.44 8.18
CA MET A 20 -8.97 -1.15 6.90
C MET A 20 -10.27 -1.02 6.13
N ASP A 21 -10.17 -0.93 4.81
CA ASP A 21 -11.32 -0.96 3.90
C ASP A 21 -10.90 -1.48 2.52
N ASP A 22 -11.88 -1.77 1.66
CA ASP A 22 -11.65 -2.25 0.31
C ASP A 22 -11.12 -1.13 -0.60
N ILE A 23 -10.24 -1.49 -1.55
CA ILE A 23 -9.78 -0.61 -2.62
C ILE A 23 -10.69 -0.83 -3.83
N THR A 24 -11.63 0.10 -4.05
CA THR A 24 -12.65 -0.01 -5.10
C THR A 24 -12.39 0.90 -6.31
N GLU A 25 -11.40 1.79 -6.22
CA GLU A 25 -11.08 2.76 -7.27
C GLU A 25 -9.90 2.28 -8.12
N ASP A 26 -9.95 2.51 -9.43
CA ASP A 26 -8.83 2.19 -10.34
C ASP A 26 -7.53 2.90 -9.95
N VAL A 27 -7.63 4.09 -9.33
CA VAL A 27 -6.49 4.85 -8.81
C VAL A 27 -6.82 5.31 -7.39
N PHE A 28 -6.23 4.66 -6.40
CA PHE A 28 -6.44 4.99 -4.99
C PHE A 28 -5.25 5.81 -4.46
N THR A 29 -5.50 7.06 -4.05
CA THR A 29 -4.48 8.03 -3.61
C THR A 29 -4.92 8.80 -2.35
N PRO A 30 -4.95 8.16 -1.17
CA PRO A 30 -5.31 8.84 0.07
C PRO A 30 -4.23 9.83 0.55
N GLU A 31 -4.58 10.71 1.50
CA GLU A 31 -3.65 11.67 2.13
C GLU A 31 -2.77 11.04 3.23
N PHE A 32 -2.78 9.72 3.37
CA PHE A 32 -1.99 8.97 4.36
C PHE A 32 -1.25 7.80 3.69
N TYR A 33 -0.23 7.28 4.37
CA TYR A 33 0.46 6.07 3.93
C TYR A 33 -0.26 4.83 4.46
N PHE A 34 -0.27 3.76 3.65
CA PHE A 34 -1.00 2.54 3.95
C PHE A 34 -0.22 1.29 3.52
N LEU A 35 -0.57 0.15 4.09
CA LEU A 35 -0.17 -1.17 3.61
C LEU A 35 -1.29 -1.77 2.77
N ILE A 36 -0.93 -2.65 1.83
CA ILE A 36 -1.88 -3.33 0.96
C ILE A 36 -2.00 -4.79 1.39
N LYS A 37 -3.23 -5.27 1.50
CA LYS A 37 -3.56 -6.68 1.68
C LYS A 37 -4.23 -7.20 0.41
N ASN A 38 -3.70 -8.28 -0.13
CA ASN A 38 -4.35 -9.05 -1.17
C ASN A 38 -5.25 -10.11 -0.52
N THR A 39 -6.56 -10.03 -0.74
CA THR A 39 -7.52 -10.98 -0.16
C THR A 39 -7.82 -12.17 -1.06
N ASN A 40 -7.26 -12.21 -2.27
CA ASN A 40 -7.39 -13.36 -3.17
C ASN A 40 -6.43 -14.48 -2.77
N ASP A 41 -6.72 -15.68 -3.29
CA ASP A 41 -5.83 -16.83 -3.16
C ASP A 41 -4.64 -16.78 -4.14
N ASN A 42 -4.68 -15.89 -5.13
CA ASN A 42 -3.66 -15.74 -6.18
C ASN A 42 -2.91 -14.41 -6.06
N GLU A 43 -1.72 -14.36 -6.66
CA GLU A 43 -0.94 -13.14 -6.85
C GLU A 43 -1.68 -12.12 -7.73
N VAL A 44 -1.49 -10.83 -7.43
CA VAL A 44 -2.04 -9.72 -8.23
C VAL A 44 -0.90 -8.79 -8.66
N THR A 45 -0.76 -8.59 -9.96
CA THR A 45 0.17 -7.58 -10.51
C THR A 45 -0.51 -6.21 -10.52
N VAL A 46 0.14 -5.22 -9.92
CA VAL A 46 -0.37 -3.84 -9.79
C VAL A 46 0.72 -2.82 -10.04
N GLU A 47 0.32 -1.55 -10.18
CA GLU A 47 1.26 -0.44 -10.03
C GLU A 47 1.09 0.20 -8.65
N ILE A 48 2.16 0.38 -7.90
CA ILE A 48 2.16 1.09 -6.62
C ILE A 48 3.05 2.32 -6.69
N ARG A 49 2.76 3.32 -5.86
CA ARG A 49 3.72 4.38 -5.52
C ARG A 49 4.16 4.20 -4.06
N PRO A 50 5.35 3.62 -3.80
CA PRO A 50 5.90 3.54 -2.45
C PRO A 50 5.95 4.91 -1.78
N ALA A 51 5.81 4.97 -0.45
CA ALA A 51 5.65 6.21 0.31
C ALA A 51 6.81 7.22 0.15
N GLY A 52 8.00 6.74 -0.22
CA GLY A 52 9.20 7.56 -0.49
C GLY A 52 9.46 7.85 -1.96
N GLN A 53 8.54 7.53 -2.87
CA GLN A 53 8.71 7.69 -4.31
C GLN A 53 7.63 8.60 -4.91
N GLU A 54 7.98 9.29 -5.99
CA GLU A 54 7.04 10.13 -6.76
C GLU A 54 6.36 9.37 -7.90
N ASN A 55 7.06 8.35 -8.44
CA ASN A 55 6.62 7.60 -9.61
C ASN A 55 6.01 6.25 -9.21
N PHE A 56 5.12 5.75 -10.07
CA PHE A 56 4.61 4.39 -9.96
C PHE A 56 5.65 3.37 -10.41
N ILE A 57 5.62 2.20 -9.80
CA ILE A 57 6.36 1.00 -10.21
C ILE A 57 5.41 -0.19 -10.30
N THR A 58 5.64 -1.09 -11.23
CA THR A 58 4.93 -2.37 -11.29
C THR A 58 5.49 -3.34 -10.26
N THR A 59 4.62 -4.02 -9.51
CA THR A 59 4.99 -5.07 -8.55
C THR A 59 3.94 -6.18 -8.51
N VAL A 60 4.24 -7.25 -7.79
CA VAL A 60 3.35 -8.37 -7.51
C VAL A 60 2.99 -8.36 -6.03
N LEU A 61 1.70 -8.43 -5.72
CA LEU A 61 1.16 -8.59 -4.38
C LEU A 61 0.78 -10.04 -4.13
N TYR A 62 1.42 -10.67 -3.14
CA TYR A 62 1.10 -12.03 -2.73
C TYR A 62 -0.13 -12.06 -1.81
N PRO A 63 -0.87 -13.20 -1.74
CA PRO A 63 -1.97 -13.36 -0.79
C PRO A 63 -1.58 -12.97 0.63
N GLY A 64 -2.41 -12.14 1.27
CA GLY A 64 -2.15 -11.58 2.60
C GLY A 64 -1.54 -10.17 2.57
N TRP A 65 -0.89 -9.80 3.67
CA TRP A 65 -0.31 -8.47 3.85
C TRP A 65 1.03 -8.35 3.12
N ASN A 66 1.16 -7.31 2.31
CA ASN A 66 2.39 -6.97 1.62
C ASN A 66 3.10 -5.84 2.39
N PRO A 67 4.42 -5.94 2.65
CA PRO A 67 5.14 -5.07 3.58
C PRO A 67 5.44 -3.67 3.02
N GLU A 68 5.15 -3.41 1.76
CA GLU A 68 5.41 -2.13 1.12
C GLU A 68 4.48 -1.05 1.68
N LEU A 69 5.09 0.00 2.27
CA LEU A 69 4.37 1.21 2.63
C LEU A 69 4.12 2.05 1.38
N CYS A 70 2.85 2.26 1.03
CA CYS A 70 2.43 2.92 -0.20
C CYS A 70 1.75 4.27 0.07
N SER A 71 1.80 5.15 -0.92
CA SER A 71 1.04 6.41 -1.00
C SER A 71 -0.01 6.40 -2.11
N ALA A 72 0.06 5.41 -2.99
CA ALA A 72 -0.94 5.17 -4.02
C ALA A 72 -0.86 3.74 -4.55
N VAL A 73 -1.97 3.26 -5.12
CA VAL A 73 -2.01 2.05 -5.94
C VAL A 73 -2.91 2.29 -7.15
N ARG A 74 -2.55 1.71 -8.28
CA ARG A 74 -3.41 1.58 -9.45
C ARG A 74 -3.72 0.13 -9.71
N ILE A 75 -4.99 -0.12 -9.93
CA ILE A 75 -5.55 -1.44 -10.21
C ILE A 75 -6.33 -1.38 -11.52
N SER A 76 -6.69 -2.54 -12.05
CA SER A 76 -7.59 -2.63 -13.20
C SER A 76 -8.87 -3.33 -12.74
N GLY A 77 -9.90 -2.54 -12.43
CA GLY A 77 -11.17 -3.04 -11.90
C GLY A 77 -11.05 -3.63 -10.50
N GLU A 78 -12.08 -4.38 -10.09
CA GLU A 78 -12.11 -5.03 -8.78
C GLU A 78 -11.03 -6.13 -8.71
N THR A 79 -10.07 -5.94 -7.80
CA THR A 79 -8.91 -6.81 -7.66
C THR A 79 -8.87 -7.59 -6.35
N GLY A 80 -9.84 -7.43 -5.44
CA GLY A 80 -9.76 -8.06 -4.11
C GLY A 80 -8.56 -7.54 -3.29
N LEU A 81 -8.35 -6.23 -3.30
CA LEU A 81 -7.31 -5.56 -2.51
C LEU A 81 -7.95 -4.71 -1.41
N GLN A 82 -7.30 -4.70 -0.26
CA GLN A 82 -7.63 -3.87 0.89
C GLN A 82 -6.45 -2.98 1.25
N TYR A 83 -6.72 -1.80 1.79
CA TYR A 83 -5.69 -0.94 2.36
C TYR A 83 -5.84 -0.87 3.89
N GLY A 84 -4.73 -0.66 4.61
CA GLY A 84 -4.76 -0.50 6.07
C GLY A 84 -3.72 0.47 6.61
N TYR A 85 -4.08 1.20 7.68
CA TYR A 85 -3.25 2.22 8.34
C TYR A 85 -3.65 2.46 9.80
#